data_AF-A0A2N0NJU2-F1
#
_entry.id   AF-A0A2N0NJU2-F1
#
_cell.length_a   1.000
_cell.length_b   1.000
_cell.length_c   1.000
_cell.angle_alpha   90.00
_cell.angle_beta   90.00
_cell.angle_gamma   90.00
#
_symmetry.space_group_name_H-M   'P 1'
#
loop_
_entity.id
_entity.type
_entity.pdbx_description
1 polymer ?
#
loop_
_entity_poly.entity_id
_entity_poly.type
_entity_poly.pdbx_seq_one_letter_code
_entity_poly.pdbx_strand_id
1 'polypeptide(L)'
;EGEDNFISRMYKGGLDIIPWPMFNDASWFKTLSKVNKKLDKQEAKYDNARAFLQNTKVIMAKLKICDWGSLDENLIQIRVATLKRLLPTVVAYGLEQKDSVIEQLTNHDTGELIDDPKVSLSDILHDFEKSIELLPDSDIKLYDEHESFERLSEDLRIYFEDIVQLRKESSNDREWFANFDKFFKYIIERRVIRVQNWYMQNTVKFPLDNSDVVNGKNEHQCRELCEDKGKCEVELKPKEQKETYEGLVNDTSFTFTKYIQLSKRLNCSKKIPPNEFKHTGKHTHNDNGFHYCNAKCPFCEYYCTLPYGHPQIHDTKHGNMAQTEFTGEDSEFEYAGHKLKVGDRGIFVLCNLFCKDLGRHRHIDYCKNEENCQSGNQGQGQDTQHINVKVQPNPEKPKDFISHKLFWERTGFK
;
A
#
# COMPACT_ATOMS: atom_id res chain seq x y z
N GLU A 1 18.61 43.74 -41.92
CA GLU A 1 19.00 42.33 -42.21
C GLU A 1 18.67 41.34 -41.08
N GLY A 2 17.91 41.69 -40.03
CA GLY A 2 17.76 40.83 -38.84
C GLY A 2 16.51 39.94 -38.77
N GLU A 3 15.46 40.22 -39.55
CA GLU A 3 14.15 39.57 -39.35
C GLU A 3 13.99 38.21 -40.07
N ASP A 4 14.91 37.85 -40.96
CA ASP A 4 14.75 36.69 -41.87
C ASP A 4 15.82 35.60 -41.67
N ASN A 5 16.47 35.56 -40.50
CA ASN A 5 17.45 34.52 -40.21
C ASN A 5 16.77 33.20 -39.78
N PHE A 6 17.43 32.07 -40.05
CA PHE A 6 16.93 30.73 -39.76
C PHE A 6 16.49 30.54 -38.30
N ILE A 7 17.23 31.15 -37.37
CA ILE A 7 16.96 31.04 -35.94
C ILE A 7 15.65 31.75 -35.58
N SER A 8 15.42 32.97 -36.08
CA SER A 8 14.16 33.70 -35.88
C SER A 8 12.96 32.94 -36.43
N ARG A 9 13.10 32.25 -37.57
CA ARG A 9 12.07 31.39 -38.16
C ARG A 9 11.83 30.11 -37.35
N MET A 10 12.89 29.46 -36.87
CA MET A 10 12.81 28.25 -36.05
C MET A 10 12.03 28.48 -34.75
N TYR A 11 12.24 29.63 -34.11
CA TYR A 11 11.55 30.00 -32.88
C TYR A 11 10.27 30.82 -33.10
N LYS A 12 9.78 30.93 -34.36
CA LYS A 12 8.56 31.69 -34.73
C LYS A 12 8.52 33.11 -34.15
N GLY A 13 9.66 33.81 -34.13
CA GLY A 13 9.77 35.15 -33.54
C GLY A 13 9.79 35.21 -32.01
N GLY A 14 9.75 34.06 -31.32
CA GLY A 14 9.88 33.95 -29.86
C GLY A 14 11.31 34.04 -29.33
N LEU A 15 12.29 34.27 -30.20
CA LEU A 15 13.69 34.50 -29.81
C LEU A 15 14.11 35.92 -30.18
N ASP A 16 14.65 36.63 -29.19
CA ASP A 16 15.18 37.97 -29.33
C ASP A 16 16.69 37.96 -29.06
N ILE A 17 17.50 38.35 -30.06
CA ILE A 17 18.96 38.36 -29.98
C ILE A 17 19.41 39.79 -29.70
N ILE A 18 19.85 40.05 -28.47
CA ILE A 18 20.26 41.38 -28.02
C ILE A 18 21.80 41.44 -27.95
N PRO A 19 22.47 42.25 -28.80
CA PRO A 19 23.90 42.44 -28.71
C PRO A 19 24.24 43.22 -27.42
N TRP A 20 25.11 42.65 -26.60
CA TRP A 20 25.54 43.28 -25.34
C TRP A 20 26.67 44.27 -25.58
N PRO A 21 26.55 45.53 -25.08
CA PRO A 21 27.66 46.46 -25.03
C PRO A 21 28.77 45.99 -24.08
N MET A 22 29.95 46.60 -24.18
CA MET A 22 31.07 46.33 -23.25
C MET A 22 30.64 46.55 -21.79
N PHE A 23 31.07 45.64 -20.93
CA PHE A 23 30.80 45.69 -19.49
C PHE A 23 31.35 47.00 -18.90
N ASN A 24 30.60 47.63 -17.97
CA ASN A 24 30.86 48.96 -17.37
C ASN A 24 30.65 50.19 -18.27
N ASP A 25 30.17 50.05 -19.51
CA ASP A 25 29.75 51.21 -20.29
C ASP A 25 28.32 51.66 -19.89
N ALA A 26 28.03 52.96 -19.96
CA ALA A 26 26.68 53.48 -19.67
C ALA A 26 25.60 52.87 -20.59
N SER A 27 25.97 52.48 -21.81
CA SER A 27 25.10 51.75 -22.75
C SER A 27 24.73 50.35 -22.26
N TRP A 28 25.59 49.68 -21.46
CA TRP A 28 25.28 48.38 -20.87
C TRP A 28 24.05 48.46 -19.95
N PHE A 29 24.02 49.44 -19.05
CA PHE A 29 22.90 49.67 -18.14
C PHE A 29 21.61 50.07 -18.89
N LYS A 30 21.75 50.84 -19.98
CA LYS A 30 20.61 51.16 -20.86
C LYS A 30 20.05 49.90 -21.53
N THR A 31 20.91 48.97 -21.96
CA THR A 31 20.49 47.68 -22.53
C THR A 31 19.80 46.81 -21.48
N LEU A 32 20.31 46.75 -20.25
CA LEU A 32 19.65 46.05 -19.14
C LEU A 32 18.23 46.59 -18.88
N SER A 33 18.06 47.92 -18.88
CA SER A 33 16.73 48.54 -18.72
C SER A 33 15.78 48.19 -19.87
N LYS A 34 16.29 48.09 -21.11
CA LYS A 34 15.49 47.62 -22.25
C LYS A 34 15.09 46.15 -22.10
N VAL A 35 15.98 45.29 -21.61
CA VAL A 35 15.69 43.87 -21.32
C VAL A 35 14.62 43.77 -20.25
N ASN A 36 14.73 44.51 -19.14
CA ASN A 36 13.73 44.50 -18.07
C ASN A 36 12.34 44.87 -18.61
N LYS A 37 12.23 45.95 -19.39
CA LYS A 37 10.96 46.35 -20.03
C LYS A 37 10.40 45.29 -20.99
N LYS A 38 11.25 44.46 -21.59
CA LYS A 38 10.81 43.34 -22.44
C LYS A 38 10.33 42.16 -21.59
N LEU A 39 11.00 41.86 -20.49
CA LEU A 39 10.60 40.83 -19.53
C LEU A 39 9.30 41.18 -18.83
N ASP A 40 9.13 42.42 -18.38
CA ASP A 40 7.90 42.92 -17.72
C ASP A 40 6.67 42.83 -18.64
N LYS A 41 6.87 42.81 -19.96
CA LYS A 41 5.82 42.66 -20.97
C LYS A 41 5.54 41.21 -21.36
N GLN A 42 6.35 40.25 -20.89
CA GLN A 42 6.11 38.85 -21.20
C GLN A 42 4.88 38.36 -20.45
N GLU A 43 3.98 37.71 -21.16
CA GLU A 43 2.86 37.00 -20.55
C GLU A 43 3.36 35.71 -19.89
N ALA A 44 2.76 35.36 -18.75
CA ALA A 44 3.05 34.09 -18.11
C ALA A 44 2.62 32.94 -19.03
N LYS A 45 3.53 32.00 -19.28
CA LYS A 45 3.22 30.82 -20.11
C LYS A 45 2.26 29.83 -19.41
N TYR A 46 2.25 29.84 -18.08
CA TYR A 46 1.42 28.96 -17.28
C TYR A 46 0.66 29.78 -16.26
N ASP A 47 -0.64 29.53 -16.14
CA ASP A 47 -1.52 30.29 -15.27
C ASP A 47 -1.26 30.02 -13.78
N ASN A 48 -0.72 28.84 -13.46
CA ASN A 48 -0.41 28.47 -12.07
C ASN A 48 0.83 27.58 -11.94
N ALA A 49 1.36 27.53 -10.72
CA ALA A 49 2.57 26.77 -10.37
C ALA A 49 2.38 25.25 -10.50
N ARG A 50 1.17 24.72 -10.28
CA ARG A 50 0.86 23.28 -10.40
C ARG A 50 1.02 22.82 -11.86
N ALA A 51 0.45 23.58 -12.80
CA ALA A 51 0.59 23.34 -14.23
C ALA A 51 2.04 23.48 -14.71
N PHE A 52 2.75 24.52 -14.27
CA PHE A 52 4.19 24.70 -14.58
C PHE A 52 5.02 23.51 -14.10
N LEU A 53 4.85 23.09 -12.84
CA LEU A 53 5.62 22.01 -12.23
C LEU A 53 5.36 20.67 -12.94
N GLN A 54 4.09 20.35 -13.23
CA GLN A 54 3.72 19.12 -13.93
C GLN A 54 4.40 19.07 -15.31
N ASN A 55 4.25 20.13 -16.12
CA ASN A 55 4.84 20.18 -17.45
C ASN A 55 6.37 20.09 -17.40
N THR A 56 7.01 20.81 -16.48
CA THR A 56 8.46 20.78 -16.30
C THR A 56 8.94 19.37 -15.92
N LYS A 57 8.26 18.69 -15.00
CA LYS A 57 8.59 17.30 -14.61
C LYS A 57 8.51 16.35 -15.80
N VAL A 58 7.47 16.47 -16.63
CA VAL A 58 7.32 15.63 -17.83
C VAL A 58 8.45 15.89 -18.81
N ILE A 59 8.72 17.16 -19.13
CA ILE A 59 9.80 17.53 -20.05
C ILE A 59 11.15 17.01 -19.54
N MET A 60 11.47 17.23 -18.26
CA MET A 60 12.72 16.74 -17.65
C MET A 60 12.83 15.20 -17.69
N ALA A 61 11.73 14.49 -17.42
CA ALA A 61 11.70 13.03 -17.48
C ALA A 61 11.96 12.54 -18.91
N LYS A 62 11.28 13.12 -19.91
CA LYS A 62 11.46 12.76 -21.33
C LYS A 62 12.86 13.06 -21.82
N LEU A 63 13.41 14.23 -21.48
CA LEU A 63 14.80 14.59 -21.82
C LEU A 63 15.81 13.62 -21.21
N LYS A 64 15.59 13.18 -19.96
CA LYS A 64 16.48 12.22 -19.27
C LYS A 64 16.52 10.86 -19.97
N ILE A 65 15.43 10.42 -20.58
CA ILE A 65 15.34 9.14 -21.29
C ILE A 65 15.44 9.29 -22.83
N CYS A 66 15.72 10.50 -23.33
CA CYS A 66 15.74 10.83 -24.75
C CYS A 66 14.45 10.43 -25.50
N ASP A 67 13.29 10.55 -24.85
CA ASP A 67 11.99 10.26 -25.45
C ASP A 67 11.43 11.51 -26.16
N TRP A 68 11.34 11.43 -27.48
CA TRP A 68 10.82 12.50 -28.36
C TRP A 68 9.35 12.29 -28.77
N GLY A 69 8.65 11.32 -28.18
CA GLY A 69 7.23 11.07 -28.42
C GLY A 69 6.32 12.21 -27.92
N SER A 70 5.00 12.05 -28.10
CA SER A 70 4.01 13.07 -27.75
C SER A 70 4.07 13.51 -26.27
N LEU A 71 4.08 14.83 -26.03
CA LEU A 71 3.94 15.38 -24.68
C LEU A 71 2.48 15.31 -24.21
N ASP A 72 1.54 15.53 -25.13
CA ASP A 72 0.11 15.63 -24.82
C ASP A 72 -0.45 14.32 -24.28
N GLU A 73 -0.09 13.17 -24.88
CA GLU A 73 -0.50 11.85 -24.40
C GLU A 73 -0.02 11.58 -22.97
N ASN A 74 1.26 11.90 -22.68
CA ASN A 74 1.81 11.75 -21.33
C ASN A 74 1.11 12.66 -20.33
N LEU A 75 0.76 13.88 -20.73
CA LEU A 75 0.03 14.83 -19.87
C LEU A 75 -1.39 14.34 -19.57
N ILE A 76 -2.09 13.75 -20.55
CA ILE A 76 -3.41 13.13 -20.37
C ILE A 76 -3.30 11.97 -19.37
N GLN A 77 -2.38 11.03 -19.61
CA GLN A 77 -2.19 9.87 -18.74
C GLN A 77 -1.88 10.28 -17.30
N ILE A 78 -0.99 11.26 -17.12
CA ILE A 78 -0.63 11.77 -15.79
C ILE A 78 -1.83 12.44 -15.11
N ARG A 79 -2.62 13.26 -15.84
CA ARG A 79 -3.80 13.91 -15.28
C ARG A 79 -4.83 12.87 -14.86
N VAL A 80 -5.19 11.94 -15.74
CA VAL A 80 -6.16 10.87 -15.46
C VAL A 80 -5.69 10.00 -14.29
N ALA A 81 -4.41 9.61 -14.25
CA ALA A 81 -3.85 8.83 -13.15
C ALA A 81 -3.91 9.60 -11.81
N THR A 82 -3.64 10.90 -11.83
CA THR A 82 -3.74 11.78 -10.65
C THR A 82 -5.18 11.85 -10.15
N LEU A 83 -6.15 12.09 -11.03
CA LEU A 83 -7.57 12.15 -10.66
C LEU A 83 -8.06 10.80 -10.10
N LYS A 84 -7.69 9.68 -10.73
CA LYS A 84 -8.01 8.32 -10.24
C LYS A 84 -7.45 8.07 -8.84
N ARG A 85 -6.23 8.53 -8.56
CA ARG A 85 -5.60 8.40 -7.25
C ARG A 85 -6.33 9.20 -6.17
N LEU A 86 -6.85 10.38 -6.51
CA LEU A 86 -7.58 11.26 -5.59
C LEU A 86 -9.04 10.83 -5.39
N LEU A 87 -9.62 10.09 -6.34
CA LEU A 87 -11.04 9.72 -6.35
C LEU A 87 -11.56 9.12 -5.03
N PRO A 88 -10.86 8.20 -4.32
CA PRO A 88 -11.34 7.69 -3.04
C PRO A 88 -11.54 8.78 -1.99
N THR A 89 -10.58 9.70 -1.85
CA THR A 89 -10.65 10.83 -0.92
C THR A 89 -11.73 11.83 -1.32
N VAL A 90 -11.81 12.12 -2.62
CA VAL A 90 -12.79 13.04 -3.20
C VAL A 90 -14.22 12.53 -3.02
N VAL A 91 -14.46 11.22 -3.22
CA VAL A 91 -15.77 10.60 -2.95
C VAL A 91 -16.10 10.60 -1.46
N ALA A 92 -15.12 10.29 -0.60
CA ALA A 92 -15.32 10.24 0.85
C ALA A 92 -15.59 11.62 1.47
N TYR A 93 -14.82 12.63 1.11
CA TYR A 93 -14.79 13.92 1.80
C TYR A 93 -15.13 15.14 0.94
N GLY A 94 -15.19 15.03 -0.39
CA GLY A 94 -15.40 16.20 -1.25
C GLY A 94 -14.17 17.11 -1.25
N LEU A 95 -12.99 16.53 -1.05
CA LEU A 95 -11.69 17.19 -0.91
C LEU A 95 -10.61 16.40 -1.64
N GLU A 96 -9.57 17.06 -2.14
CA GLU A 96 -8.41 16.38 -2.72
C GLU A 96 -7.52 15.78 -1.63
N GLN A 97 -7.47 16.42 -0.45
CA GLN A 97 -6.68 15.94 0.69
C GLN A 97 -7.33 16.36 2.02
N LYS A 98 -7.34 15.43 2.99
CA LYS A 98 -7.85 15.65 4.35
C LYS A 98 -6.90 15.00 5.36
N ASP A 99 -5.66 15.50 5.40
CA ASP A 99 -4.63 15.07 6.37
C ASP A 99 -4.17 16.28 7.21
N SER A 100 -2.86 16.53 7.29
CA SER A 100 -2.28 17.73 7.92
C SER A 100 -2.57 19.02 7.15
N VAL A 101 -2.96 18.91 5.88
CA VAL A 101 -3.36 20.03 5.01
C VAL A 101 -4.69 19.67 4.37
N ILE A 102 -5.63 20.61 4.40
CA ILE A 102 -6.92 20.50 3.72
C ILE A 102 -6.75 21.07 2.32
N GLU A 103 -6.88 20.22 1.29
CA GLU A 103 -6.91 20.65 -0.10
C GLU A 103 -8.33 20.50 -0.67
N GLN A 104 -8.90 21.63 -1.11
CA GLN A 104 -10.21 21.70 -1.75
C GLN A 104 -10.16 21.14 -3.18
N LEU A 105 -11.32 20.73 -3.70
CA LEU A 105 -11.45 20.36 -5.11
C LEU A 105 -11.06 21.55 -5.97
N THR A 106 -10.08 21.37 -6.85
CA THR A 106 -9.50 22.46 -7.62
C THR A 106 -9.43 22.09 -9.10
N ASN A 107 -9.58 23.07 -9.98
CA ASN A 107 -9.23 22.93 -11.39
C ASN A 107 -7.71 23.02 -11.52
N HIS A 108 -7.04 21.95 -11.93
CA HIS A 108 -5.58 21.88 -11.97
C HIS A 108 -4.96 22.69 -13.11
N ASP A 109 -5.77 23.19 -14.03
CA ASP A 109 -5.34 24.03 -15.15
C ASP A 109 -5.44 25.52 -14.82
N THR A 110 -6.49 25.96 -14.14
CA THR A 110 -6.67 27.37 -13.75
C THR A 110 -6.21 27.67 -12.31
N GLY A 111 -6.23 26.65 -11.44
CA GLY A 111 -6.01 26.80 -10.00
C GLY A 111 -7.24 27.27 -9.23
N GLU A 112 -8.39 27.43 -9.90
CA GLU A 112 -9.65 27.86 -9.27
C GLU A 112 -10.32 26.72 -8.51
N LEU A 113 -11.06 27.06 -7.45
CA LEU A 113 -11.79 26.09 -6.65
C LEU A 113 -13.05 25.62 -7.40
N ILE A 114 -13.35 24.32 -7.28
CA ILE A 114 -14.64 23.78 -7.71
C ILE A 114 -15.70 24.19 -6.70
N ASP A 115 -16.77 24.80 -7.24
CA ASP A 115 -17.86 25.35 -6.46
C ASP A 115 -18.40 24.37 -5.41
N ASP A 116 -18.70 24.91 -4.24
CA ASP A 116 -19.38 24.23 -3.13
C ASP A 116 -20.61 25.06 -2.76
N PRO A 117 -21.70 24.93 -3.54
CA PRO A 117 -22.83 25.82 -3.42
C PRO A 117 -23.48 25.67 -2.04
N LYS A 118 -23.81 26.80 -1.43
CA LYS A 118 -24.66 26.83 -0.24
C LYS A 118 -26.06 26.34 -0.61
N VAL A 119 -26.57 25.38 0.16
CA VAL A 119 -27.89 24.79 -0.06
C VAL A 119 -28.78 25.07 1.15
N SER A 120 -30.05 25.41 0.92
CA SER A 120 -31.04 25.52 1.98
C SER A 120 -31.78 24.20 2.20
N LEU A 121 -32.08 23.87 3.45
CA LEU A 121 -32.90 22.70 3.79
C LEU A 121 -34.29 22.73 3.10
N SER A 122 -34.85 23.92 2.88
CA SER A 122 -36.12 24.11 2.16
C SER A 122 -36.08 23.63 0.70
N ASP A 123 -34.89 23.56 0.11
CA ASP A 123 -34.70 23.06 -1.26
C ASP A 123 -34.86 21.53 -1.33
N ILE A 124 -34.76 20.85 -0.18
CA ILE A 124 -34.88 19.40 -0.03
C ILE A 124 -36.23 19.03 0.57
N LEU A 125 -36.63 19.72 1.63
CA LEU A 125 -37.86 19.49 2.39
C LEU A 125 -38.77 20.71 2.22
N HIS A 126 -39.59 20.70 1.16
CA HIS A 126 -40.48 21.82 0.81
C HIS A 126 -41.49 22.21 1.88
N ASP A 127 -41.82 21.28 2.80
CA ASP A 127 -42.75 21.52 3.90
C ASP A 127 -42.09 22.17 5.12
N PHE A 128 -40.78 22.46 5.06
CA PHE A 128 -40.01 23.01 6.16
C PHE A 128 -39.93 24.55 6.06
N GLU A 129 -40.61 25.25 6.98
CA GLU A 129 -40.71 26.73 6.96
C GLU A 129 -39.38 27.45 7.26
N LYS A 130 -38.40 26.76 7.87
CA LYS A 130 -37.12 27.36 8.24
C LYS A 130 -36.09 27.18 7.11
N SER A 131 -35.63 28.30 6.55
CA SER A 131 -34.48 28.34 5.65
C SER A 131 -33.18 28.16 6.46
N ILE A 132 -32.78 26.92 6.69
CA ILE A 132 -31.51 26.58 7.34
C ILE A 132 -30.47 26.29 6.25
N GLU A 133 -29.34 27.01 6.25
CA GLU A 133 -28.20 26.68 5.39
C GLU A 133 -27.57 25.35 5.86
N LEU A 134 -27.41 24.42 4.92
CA LEU A 134 -26.78 23.14 5.18
C LEU A 134 -25.26 23.26 5.25
N LEU A 135 -24.64 22.29 5.93
CA LEU A 135 -23.18 22.15 5.94
C LEU A 135 -22.60 22.10 4.51
N PRO A 136 -21.40 22.69 4.29
CA PRO A 136 -20.65 22.52 3.06
C PRO A 136 -20.42 21.04 2.73
N ASP A 137 -20.34 20.73 1.43
CA ASP A 137 -20.10 19.36 1.01
C ASP A 137 -18.74 18.86 1.54
N SER A 138 -17.71 19.72 1.57
CA SER A 138 -16.39 19.38 2.10
C SER A 138 -16.34 18.92 3.57
N ASP A 139 -17.39 19.24 4.33
CA ASP A 139 -17.43 19.01 5.78
C ASP A 139 -18.08 17.66 6.10
N ILE A 140 -18.67 16.98 5.11
CA ILE A 140 -19.40 15.73 5.29
C ILE A 140 -18.56 14.54 4.81
N LYS A 141 -18.39 13.55 5.70
CA LYS A 141 -17.81 12.24 5.36
C LYS A 141 -18.93 11.30 4.89
N LEU A 142 -18.87 10.83 3.65
CA LEU A 142 -19.91 10.00 3.04
C LEU A 142 -19.47 8.56 2.74
N TYR A 143 -18.17 8.27 2.83
CA TYR A 143 -17.65 6.94 2.52
C TYR A 143 -16.43 6.60 3.37
N ASP A 144 -16.44 5.39 3.92
CA ASP A 144 -15.30 4.74 4.56
C ASP A 144 -15.44 3.23 4.34
N GLU A 145 -14.37 2.57 3.93
CA GLU A 145 -14.37 1.13 3.62
C GLU A 145 -14.19 0.24 4.86
N HIS A 146 -13.79 0.82 5.99
CA HIS A 146 -13.52 0.10 7.24
C HIS A 146 -14.59 0.33 8.31
N GLU A 147 -15.52 1.24 8.06
CA GLU A 147 -16.54 1.66 9.01
C GLU A 147 -17.92 1.11 8.63
N SER A 148 -18.68 0.65 9.62
CA SER A 148 -20.09 0.28 9.40
C SER A 148 -20.91 1.51 9.03
N PHE A 149 -21.90 1.35 8.15
CA PHE A 149 -22.82 2.44 7.79
C PHE A 149 -23.45 3.13 9.00
N GLU A 150 -23.80 2.38 10.05
CA GLU A 150 -24.36 2.94 11.29
C GLU A 150 -23.46 4.01 11.92
N ARG A 151 -22.18 3.68 12.16
CA ARG A 151 -21.18 4.61 12.70
C ARG A 151 -20.86 5.74 11.73
N LEU A 152 -20.66 5.42 10.45
CA LEU A 152 -20.33 6.42 9.43
C LEU A 152 -21.43 7.50 9.31
N SER A 153 -22.70 7.09 9.41
CA SER A 153 -23.85 7.97 9.29
C SER A 153 -24.25 8.66 10.60
N GLU A 154 -23.57 8.37 11.72
CA GLU A 154 -23.97 8.84 13.05
C GLU A 154 -23.99 10.37 13.13
N ASP A 155 -22.89 11.02 12.75
CA ASP A 155 -22.78 12.48 12.75
C ASP A 155 -23.81 13.14 11.83
N LEU A 156 -24.02 12.58 10.64
CA LEU A 156 -24.98 13.10 9.66
C LEU A 156 -26.43 12.91 10.13
N ARG A 157 -26.72 11.82 10.84
CA ARG A 157 -28.03 11.56 11.46
C ARG A 157 -28.28 12.53 12.61
N ILE A 158 -27.30 12.74 13.49
CA ILE A 158 -27.40 13.71 14.58
C ILE A 158 -27.66 15.11 14.02
N TYR A 159 -26.92 15.48 12.97
CA TYR A 159 -27.12 16.76 12.29
C TYR A 159 -28.53 16.89 11.69
N PHE A 160 -29.03 15.86 11.02
CA PHE A 160 -30.42 15.86 10.51
C PHE A 160 -31.44 16.02 11.63
N GLU A 161 -31.29 15.29 12.74
CA GLU A 161 -32.21 15.36 13.87
C GLU A 161 -32.21 16.76 14.54
N ASP A 162 -31.06 17.43 14.59
CA ASP A 162 -30.91 18.78 15.14
C ASP A 162 -31.61 19.85 14.27
N ILE A 163 -31.44 19.77 12.94
CA ILE A 163 -31.99 20.79 12.03
C ILE A 163 -33.43 20.52 11.60
N VAL A 164 -33.87 19.25 11.60
CA VAL A 164 -35.22 18.84 11.16
C VAL A 164 -36.11 18.51 12.35
N GLN A 165 -35.88 17.36 12.99
CA GLN A 165 -36.66 16.88 14.12
C GLN A 165 -35.97 15.67 14.77
N LEU A 166 -35.88 15.67 16.11
CA LEU A 166 -35.46 14.52 16.89
C LEU A 166 -36.41 13.34 16.66
N ARG A 167 -35.87 12.14 16.41
CA ARG A 167 -36.70 10.97 16.12
C ARG A 167 -37.72 10.68 17.24
N LYS A 168 -37.30 10.84 18.50
CA LYS A 168 -38.15 10.58 19.68
C LYS A 168 -39.34 11.54 19.80
N GLU A 169 -39.27 12.69 19.15
CA GLU A 169 -40.31 13.72 19.18
C GLU A 169 -41.28 13.59 17.99
N SER A 170 -40.95 12.73 17.02
CA SER A 170 -41.81 12.50 15.87
C SER A 170 -43.01 11.63 16.25
N SER A 171 -44.21 12.09 15.91
CA SER A 171 -45.45 11.31 16.04
C SER A 171 -45.70 10.40 14.84
N ASN A 172 -44.92 10.53 13.76
CA ASN A 172 -45.09 9.81 12.50
C ASN A 172 -43.75 9.30 11.95
N ASP A 173 -43.34 8.10 12.37
CA ASP A 173 -42.11 7.46 11.92
C ASP A 173 -41.99 7.38 10.39
N ARG A 174 -43.10 7.14 9.67
CA ARG A 174 -43.06 7.02 8.20
C ARG A 174 -42.62 8.31 7.53
N GLU A 175 -43.13 9.43 8.02
CA GLU A 175 -42.80 10.76 7.52
C GLU A 175 -41.37 11.16 7.91
N TRP A 176 -40.97 10.84 9.14
CA TRP A 176 -39.58 11.05 9.58
C TRP A 176 -38.59 10.31 8.68
N PHE A 177 -38.81 9.01 8.43
CA PHE A 177 -37.94 8.21 7.56
C PHE A 177 -37.98 8.68 6.10
N ALA A 178 -39.13 9.17 5.60
CA ALA A 178 -39.22 9.72 4.25
C ALA A 178 -38.41 11.01 4.10
N ASN A 179 -38.43 11.90 5.10
CA ASN A 179 -37.64 13.13 5.10
C ASN A 179 -36.15 12.82 5.26
N PHE A 180 -35.80 11.85 6.11
CA PHE A 180 -34.43 11.38 6.27
C PHE A 180 -33.86 10.78 4.98
N ASP A 181 -34.64 9.94 4.29
CA ASP A 181 -34.26 9.35 3.00
C ASP A 181 -34.04 10.41 1.91
N LYS A 182 -34.93 11.41 1.81
CA LYS A 182 -34.75 12.55 0.90
C LYS A 182 -33.47 13.33 1.21
N PHE A 183 -33.22 13.61 2.49
CA PHE A 183 -32.03 14.32 2.93
C PHE A 183 -30.75 13.57 2.56
N PHE A 184 -30.66 12.27 2.89
CA PHE A 184 -29.49 11.45 2.56
C PHE A 184 -29.25 11.37 1.06
N LYS A 185 -30.31 11.10 0.27
CA LYS A 185 -30.21 11.05 -1.19
C LYS A 185 -29.68 12.36 -1.76
N TYR A 186 -30.21 13.48 -1.31
CA TYR A 186 -29.76 14.79 -1.77
C TYR A 186 -28.27 15.04 -1.46
N ILE A 187 -27.82 14.78 -0.22
CA ILE A 187 -26.42 14.98 0.17
C ILE A 187 -25.49 14.10 -0.68
N ILE A 188 -25.88 12.84 -0.93
CA ILE A 188 -25.10 11.92 -1.78
C ILE A 188 -25.09 12.40 -3.24
N GLU A 189 -26.23 12.79 -3.79
CA GLU A 189 -26.35 13.29 -5.17
C GLU A 189 -25.53 14.57 -5.37
N ARG A 190 -25.56 15.50 -4.41
CA ARG A 190 -24.71 16.70 -4.39
C ARG A 190 -23.24 16.34 -4.51
N ARG A 191 -22.74 15.38 -3.71
CA ARG A 191 -21.36 14.88 -3.80
C ARG A 191 -21.08 14.29 -5.18
N VAL A 192 -21.94 13.41 -5.67
CA VAL A 192 -21.77 12.76 -6.98
C VAL A 192 -21.63 13.79 -8.10
N ILE A 193 -22.53 14.77 -8.15
CA ILE A 193 -22.51 15.84 -9.16
C ILE A 193 -21.22 16.68 -9.03
N ARG A 194 -20.84 17.05 -7.81
CA ARG A 194 -19.64 17.85 -7.57
C ARG A 194 -18.35 17.12 -7.99
N VAL A 195 -18.24 15.83 -7.68
CA VAL A 195 -17.11 14.98 -8.11
C VAL A 195 -17.09 14.82 -9.63
N GLN A 196 -18.24 14.62 -10.27
CA GLN A 196 -18.33 14.55 -11.73
C GLN A 196 -17.91 15.86 -12.39
N ASN A 197 -18.35 17.00 -11.85
CA ASN A 197 -17.95 18.33 -12.32
C ASN A 197 -16.44 18.55 -12.14
N TRP A 198 -15.88 18.21 -10.98
CA TRP A 198 -14.43 18.26 -10.74
C TRP A 198 -13.64 17.44 -11.76
N TYR A 199 -14.08 16.20 -12.03
CA TYR A 199 -13.40 15.35 -13.02
C TYR A 199 -13.52 15.95 -14.43
N MET A 200 -14.70 16.43 -14.81
CA MET A 200 -14.96 17.06 -16.10
C MET A 200 -14.09 18.30 -16.31
N GLN A 201 -14.05 19.24 -15.36
CA GLN A 201 -13.24 20.45 -15.48
C GLN A 201 -11.74 20.13 -15.61
N ASN A 202 -11.27 19.09 -14.91
CA ASN A 202 -9.87 18.66 -14.99
C ASN A 202 -9.51 17.86 -16.24
N THR A 203 -10.50 17.55 -17.10
CA THR A 203 -10.31 16.77 -18.33
C THR A 203 -10.84 17.47 -19.60
N VAL A 204 -11.57 18.58 -19.47
CA VAL A 204 -12.25 19.28 -20.58
C VAL A 204 -11.32 19.73 -21.71
N LYS A 205 -10.05 20.02 -21.40
CA LYS A 205 -9.04 20.44 -22.39
C LYS A 205 -8.52 19.28 -23.25
N PHE A 206 -8.81 18.03 -22.88
CA PHE A 206 -8.37 16.85 -23.60
C PHE A 206 -9.46 16.36 -24.57
N PRO A 207 -9.09 15.60 -25.62
CA PRO A 207 -10.08 14.99 -26.50
C PRO A 207 -11.06 14.10 -25.70
N LEU A 208 -12.36 14.35 -25.85
CA LEU A 208 -13.41 13.66 -25.10
C LEU A 208 -13.55 12.18 -25.48
N ASP A 209 -13.07 11.80 -26.66
CA ASP A 209 -13.01 10.44 -27.19
C ASP A 209 -11.72 9.70 -26.81
N ASN A 210 -10.79 10.36 -26.11
CA ASN A 210 -9.57 9.73 -25.64
C ASN A 210 -9.91 8.61 -24.64
N SER A 211 -9.37 7.40 -24.89
CA SER A 211 -9.66 6.21 -24.09
C SER A 211 -9.30 6.38 -22.62
N ASP A 212 -8.22 7.08 -22.28
CA ASP A 212 -7.83 7.29 -20.87
C ASP A 212 -8.84 8.17 -20.14
N VAL A 213 -9.34 9.22 -20.81
CA VAL A 213 -10.36 10.14 -20.26
C VAL A 213 -11.68 9.39 -20.06
N VAL A 214 -12.14 8.64 -21.07
CA VAL A 214 -13.40 7.89 -21.02
C VAL A 214 -13.34 6.80 -19.95
N ASN A 215 -12.27 5.99 -19.95
CA ASN A 215 -12.08 4.92 -18.97
C ASN A 215 -11.93 5.51 -17.56
N GLY A 216 -11.32 6.69 -17.42
CA GLY A 216 -11.17 7.32 -16.13
C GLY A 216 -12.43 7.87 -15.50
N LYS A 217 -13.47 8.13 -16.29
CA LYS A 217 -14.79 8.53 -15.77
C LYS A 217 -15.55 7.36 -15.15
N ASN A 218 -15.39 6.16 -15.70
CA ASN A 218 -16.33 5.07 -15.46
C ASN A 218 -15.70 3.79 -14.89
N GLU A 219 -14.41 3.55 -15.12
CA GLU A 219 -13.72 2.35 -14.62
C GLU A 219 -12.99 2.63 -13.32
N HIS A 220 -13.03 1.67 -12.40
CA HIS A 220 -12.27 1.73 -11.16
C HIS A 220 -11.47 0.45 -10.92
N GLN A 221 -10.44 0.56 -10.07
CA GLN A 221 -9.58 -0.57 -9.72
C GLN A 221 -10.35 -1.54 -8.82
N CYS A 222 -10.30 -2.83 -9.12
CA CYS A 222 -10.77 -3.84 -8.19
C CYS A 222 -9.93 -3.81 -6.91
N ARG A 223 -10.59 -3.77 -5.76
CA ARG A 223 -9.92 -3.72 -4.44
C ARG A 223 -9.79 -5.08 -3.77
N GLU A 224 -10.39 -6.12 -4.33
CA GLU A 224 -10.31 -7.48 -3.80
C GLU A 224 -8.87 -8.01 -3.86
N LEU A 225 -8.51 -8.89 -2.92
CA LEU A 225 -7.21 -9.52 -2.91
C LEU A 225 -7.12 -10.62 -3.97
N CYS A 226 -5.89 -10.89 -4.43
CA CYS A 226 -5.61 -11.99 -5.34
C CYS A 226 -6.08 -13.33 -4.76
N GLU A 227 -6.87 -14.07 -5.54
CA GLU A 227 -7.41 -15.40 -5.22
C GLU A 227 -6.51 -16.55 -5.71
N ASP A 228 -5.40 -16.25 -6.40
CA ASP A 228 -4.47 -17.29 -6.85
C ASP A 228 -3.79 -18.02 -5.70
N LYS A 229 -3.51 -19.31 -5.90
CA LYS A 229 -2.87 -20.12 -4.87
C LYS A 229 -1.40 -19.69 -4.72
N GLY A 230 -0.86 -19.87 -3.52
CA GLY A 230 0.45 -19.35 -3.15
C GLY A 230 0.41 -17.93 -2.59
N LYS A 231 1.59 -17.39 -2.23
CA LYS A 231 1.75 -16.01 -1.77
C LYS A 231 2.18 -15.13 -2.93
N CYS A 232 1.53 -13.98 -3.11
CA CYS A 232 1.87 -13.06 -4.20
C CYS A 232 3.28 -12.48 -4.01
N GLU A 233 3.64 -12.15 -2.78
CA GLU A 233 4.99 -11.66 -2.47
C GLU A 233 5.45 -12.19 -1.11
N VAL A 234 6.73 -12.56 -1.05
CA VAL A 234 7.47 -12.92 0.15
C VAL A 234 8.69 -12.01 0.22
N GLU A 235 8.83 -11.24 1.30
CA GLU A 235 9.99 -10.36 1.48
C GLU A 235 11.24 -11.21 1.72
N LEU A 236 12.11 -11.28 0.71
CA LEU A 236 13.34 -12.10 0.74
C LEU A 236 14.42 -11.54 1.69
N LYS A 237 14.27 -10.29 2.12
CA LYS A 237 15.09 -9.64 3.13
C LYS A 237 14.24 -9.50 4.39
N PRO A 238 14.51 -10.29 5.45
CA PRO A 238 13.77 -10.18 6.69
C PRO A 238 13.93 -8.79 7.32
N LYS A 239 12.90 -8.35 8.04
CA LYS A 239 12.98 -7.13 8.85
C LYS A 239 13.65 -7.44 10.18
N GLU A 240 14.59 -6.58 10.57
CA GLU A 240 15.28 -6.65 11.85
C GLU A 240 14.46 -5.95 12.95
N GLN A 241 14.28 -6.63 14.07
CA GLN A 241 13.65 -6.09 15.26
C GLN A 241 14.49 -6.48 16.49
N LYS A 242 14.80 -5.52 17.35
CA LYS A 242 15.43 -5.81 18.65
C LYS A 242 14.37 -6.31 19.62
N GLU A 243 14.62 -7.45 20.25
CA GLU A 243 13.75 -8.05 21.26
C GLU A 243 14.60 -8.47 22.46
N THR A 244 14.01 -8.45 23.66
CA THR A 244 14.66 -8.96 24.87
C THR A 244 14.28 -10.43 25.03
N TYR A 245 15.29 -11.28 25.12
CA TYR A 245 15.14 -12.67 25.49
C TYR A 245 15.02 -12.76 27.01
N GLU A 246 14.07 -13.56 27.47
CA GLU A 246 13.91 -13.94 28.88
C GLU A 246 14.03 -15.46 28.95
N GLY A 247 15.14 -15.91 29.53
CA GLY A 247 15.40 -17.33 29.74
C GLY A 247 14.70 -17.85 30.98
N LEU A 248 14.58 -19.17 31.08
CA LEU A 248 13.98 -19.82 32.22
C LEU A 248 14.95 -19.97 33.41
N VAL A 249 16.25 -19.72 33.22
CA VAL A 249 17.25 -19.61 34.30
C VAL A 249 17.21 -18.18 34.85
N ASN A 250 17.12 -18.05 36.18
CA ASN A 250 17.10 -16.73 36.84
C ASN A 250 18.31 -15.89 36.41
N ASP A 251 18.10 -14.59 36.23
CA ASP A 251 19.09 -13.61 35.74
C ASP A 251 19.53 -13.77 34.26
N THR A 252 18.89 -14.66 33.49
CA THR A 252 19.14 -14.78 32.04
C THR A 252 18.22 -13.87 31.26
N SER A 253 18.68 -12.64 31.02
CA SER A 253 18.02 -11.70 30.11
C SER A 253 19.03 -10.97 29.25
N PHE A 254 18.78 -10.90 27.95
CA PHE A 254 19.66 -10.21 27.00
C PHE A 254 18.90 -9.75 25.76
N THR A 255 19.40 -8.72 25.09
CA THR A 255 18.82 -8.24 23.83
C THR A 255 19.39 -9.01 22.65
N PHE A 256 18.53 -9.43 21.72
CA PHE A 256 18.92 -10.07 20.47
C PHE A 256 18.21 -9.44 19.26
N THR A 257 18.68 -9.77 18.06
CA THR A 257 18.05 -9.34 16.80
C THR A 257 17.18 -10.47 16.28
N LYS A 258 15.88 -10.20 16.18
CA LYS A 258 14.89 -11.06 15.56
C LYS A 258 14.66 -10.64 14.12
N TYR A 259 14.81 -11.59 13.22
CA TYR A 259 14.53 -11.44 11.81
C TYR A 259 13.10 -11.94 11.53
N ILE A 260 12.26 -11.11 10.93
CA ILE A 260 10.87 -11.45 10.60
C ILE A 260 10.68 -11.44 9.09
N GLN A 261 10.19 -12.55 8.54
CA GLN A 261 9.81 -12.62 7.13
C GLN A 261 8.33 -12.27 6.96
N LEU A 262 8.05 -11.33 6.07
CA LEU A 262 6.69 -10.92 5.74
C LEU A 262 6.25 -11.54 4.41
N SER A 263 4.95 -11.84 4.31
CA SER A 263 4.30 -12.25 3.07
C SER A 263 3.02 -11.44 2.88
N LYS A 264 2.70 -11.06 1.65
CA LYS A 264 1.45 -10.35 1.34
C LYS A 264 0.73 -10.97 0.16
N ARG A 265 -0.60 -10.82 0.17
CA ARG A 265 -1.43 -10.95 -1.03
C ARG A 265 -1.60 -9.57 -1.64
N LEU A 266 -1.39 -9.48 -2.93
CA LEU A 266 -1.56 -8.23 -3.68
C LEU A 266 -3.02 -8.06 -4.09
N ASN A 267 -3.44 -6.82 -4.29
CA ASN A 267 -4.77 -6.49 -4.80
C ASN A 267 -4.91 -6.94 -6.26
N CYS A 268 -6.14 -7.25 -6.65
CA CYS A 268 -6.50 -7.58 -8.02
C CYS A 268 -6.06 -6.45 -8.98
N SER A 269 -5.46 -6.81 -10.12
CA SER A 269 -5.04 -5.87 -11.16
C SER A 269 -6.17 -5.51 -12.12
N LYS A 270 -7.25 -6.29 -12.14
CA LYS A 270 -8.39 -6.08 -13.05
C LYS A 270 -9.16 -4.80 -12.72
N LYS A 271 -9.67 -4.17 -13.78
CA LYS A 271 -10.60 -3.04 -13.68
C LYS A 271 -12.02 -3.57 -13.59
N ILE A 272 -12.84 -2.84 -12.84
CA ILE A 272 -14.29 -3.05 -12.80
C ILE A 272 -14.90 -2.18 -13.92
N PRO A 273 -15.71 -2.77 -14.81
CA PRO A 273 -16.34 -2.04 -15.90
C PRO A 273 -17.23 -0.87 -15.44
N PRO A 274 -17.53 0.07 -16.35
CA PRO A 274 -18.52 1.12 -16.13
C PRO A 274 -19.83 0.59 -15.54
N ASN A 275 -20.33 1.24 -14.49
CA ASN A 275 -21.61 0.93 -13.82
C ASN A 275 -21.70 -0.48 -13.21
N GLU A 276 -20.60 -1.22 -13.12
CA GLU A 276 -20.53 -2.47 -12.38
C GLU A 276 -19.85 -2.26 -11.03
N PHE A 277 -20.17 -3.10 -10.05
CA PHE A 277 -19.51 -3.08 -8.73
C PHE A 277 -18.43 -4.15 -8.58
N LYS A 278 -18.37 -5.10 -9.53
CA LYS A 278 -17.43 -6.22 -9.54
C LYS A 278 -17.12 -6.57 -10.99
N HIS A 279 -15.89 -7.00 -11.27
CA HIS A 279 -15.59 -7.62 -12.56
C HIS A 279 -15.95 -9.10 -12.51
N THR A 280 -16.10 -9.72 -13.68
CA THR A 280 -16.32 -11.16 -13.78
C THR A 280 -15.00 -11.94 -13.69
N GLY A 281 -15.10 -13.22 -13.31
CA GLY A 281 -13.95 -14.11 -13.17
C GLY A 281 -13.09 -13.88 -11.93
N LYS A 282 -12.03 -14.68 -11.81
CA LYS A 282 -11.16 -14.74 -10.63
C LYS A 282 -10.36 -13.43 -10.42
N HIS A 283 -10.15 -13.04 -9.16
CA HIS A 283 -9.28 -11.92 -8.80
C HIS A 283 -7.81 -12.33 -8.91
N THR A 284 -7.06 -11.67 -9.80
CA THR A 284 -5.63 -11.93 -10.04
C THR A 284 -4.88 -10.60 -10.05
N HIS A 285 -3.63 -10.59 -9.58
CA HIS A 285 -2.81 -9.37 -9.55
C HIS A 285 -1.85 -9.26 -10.75
N ASN A 286 -1.74 -10.31 -11.55
CA ASN A 286 -1.05 -10.36 -12.83
C ASN A 286 -1.54 -11.59 -13.60
N ASP A 287 -1.56 -11.55 -14.93
CA ASP A 287 -1.92 -12.72 -15.74
C ASP A 287 -0.80 -13.76 -15.61
N ASN A 288 -1.13 -14.92 -15.03
CA ASN A 288 -0.16 -15.97 -14.67
C ASN A 288 1.00 -15.47 -13.78
N GLY A 289 0.71 -14.54 -12.86
CA GLY A 289 1.71 -14.01 -11.93
C GLY A 289 2.45 -15.10 -11.16
N PHE A 290 3.75 -14.88 -10.93
CA PHE A 290 4.53 -15.74 -10.05
C PHE A 290 3.96 -15.68 -8.62
N HIS A 291 3.74 -16.84 -8.02
CA HIS A 291 3.33 -16.97 -6.63
C HIS A 291 4.32 -17.87 -5.91
N TYR A 292 4.71 -17.48 -4.70
CA TYR A 292 5.54 -18.28 -3.81
C TYR A 292 4.74 -19.43 -3.19
N CYS A 293 5.45 -20.50 -2.84
CA CYS A 293 4.90 -21.63 -2.13
C CYS A 293 4.31 -21.22 -0.76
N ASN A 294 3.25 -21.92 -0.33
CA ASN A 294 2.60 -21.67 0.95
C ASN A 294 3.27 -22.41 2.12
N ALA A 295 4.20 -23.33 1.84
CA ALA A 295 4.89 -24.11 2.85
C ALA A 295 5.77 -23.20 3.71
N LYS A 296 5.77 -23.45 5.02
CA LYS A 296 6.62 -22.79 6.00
C LYS A 296 7.59 -23.79 6.61
N CYS A 297 8.81 -23.35 6.89
CA CYS A 297 9.75 -24.14 7.69
C CYS A 297 9.15 -24.36 9.09
N PRO A 298 9.12 -25.60 9.60
CA PRO A 298 8.49 -25.89 10.89
C PRO A 298 9.19 -25.23 12.08
N PHE A 299 10.45 -24.79 11.93
CA PHE A 299 11.24 -24.24 13.04
C PHE A 299 11.29 -22.71 13.06
N CYS A 300 11.44 -22.08 11.89
CA CYS A 300 11.53 -20.61 11.80
C CYS A 300 10.28 -19.95 11.20
N GLU A 301 9.32 -20.74 10.73
CA GLU A 301 8.10 -20.28 10.02
C GLU A 301 8.30 -19.53 8.71
N TYR A 302 9.54 -19.45 8.21
CA TYR A 302 9.79 -18.76 6.96
C TYR A 302 9.19 -19.53 5.79
N TYR A 303 8.55 -18.80 4.89
CA TYR A 303 7.95 -19.32 3.67
C TYR A 303 9.00 -19.82 2.71
N CYS A 304 8.65 -20.90 2.01
CA CYS A 304 9.42 -21.39 0.89
C CYS A 304 9.46 -20.35 -0.23
N THR A 305 10.66 -20.09 -0.75
CA THR A 305 10.92 -19.06 -1.78
C THR A 305 10.78 -19.60 -3.22
N LEU A 306 10.40 -20.86 -3.37
CA LEU A 306 10.15 -21.51 -4.66
C LEU A 306 8.72 -21.25 -5.17
N PRO A 307 8.47 -21.40 -6.49
CA PRO A 307 7.13 -21.19 -7.06
C PRO A 307 6.08 -22.13 -6.46
N TYR A 308 4.84 -21.67 -6.35
CA TYR A 308 3.72 -22.50 -5.89
C TYR A 308 3.57 -23.76 -6.74
N GLY A 309 3.43 -24.92 -6.07
CA GLY A 309 3.31 -26.22 -6.74
C GLY A 309 4.63 -26.84 -7.21
N HIS A 310 5.77 -26.30 -6.79
CA HIS A 310 7.08 -26.88 -7.11
C HIS A 310 7.25 -28.31 -6.55
N PRO A 311 7.92 -29.24 -7.29
CA PRO A 311 8.14 -30.62 -6.85
C PRO A 311 9.39 -30.83 -5.98
N GLN A 312 10.30 -29.85 -5.92
CA GLN A 312 11.53 -29.95 -5.14
C GLN A 312 11.26 -29.90 -3.63
N ILE A 313 12.26 -30.31 -2.83
CA ILE A 313 12.31 -30.02 -1.39
C ILE A 313 12.19 -28.50 -1.19
N HIS A 314 11.45 -28.08 -0.18
CA HIS A 314 11.24 -26.66 0.08
C HIS A 314 12.55 -25.97 0.43
N ASP A 315 12.73 -24.75 -0.07
CA ASP A 315 13.92 -23.95 0.17
C ASP A 315 13.54 -22.56 0.70
N THR A 316 14.31 -22.03 1.63
CA THR A 316 14.13 -20.68 2.16
C THR A 316 15.42 -20.13 2.78
N LYS A 317 15.49 -18.81 2.95
CA LYS A 317 16.54 -18.17 3.75
C LYS A 317 16.15 -18.24 5.22
N HIS A 318 16.40 -19.38 5.84
CA HIS A 318 16.02 -19.67 7.22
C HIS A 318 16.31 -18.52 8.19
N GLY A 319 15.36 -18.29 9.10
CA GLY A 319 15.44 -17.25 10.12
C GLY A 319 15.60 -17.78 11.53
N ASN A 320 15.21 -16.96 12.51
CA ASN A 320 15.18 -17.30 13.92
C ASN A 320 14.30 -18.51 14.20
N MET A 321 14.74 -19.44 15.05
CA MET A 321 14.02 -20.69 15.38
C MET A 321 12.86 -20.43 16.37
N ALA A 322 11.88 -19.65 15.94
CA ALA A 322 10.75 -19.20 16.75
C ALA A 322 9.87 -20.34 17.30
N GLN A 323 9.84 -21.49 16.63
CA GLN A 323 9.02 -22.66 16.98
C GLN A 323 9.86 -23.80 17.59
N THR A 324 10.93 -23.47 18.29
CA THR A 324 11.82 -24.48 18.88
C THR A 324 12.16 -24.18 20.33
N GLU A 325 12.45 -25.25 21.06
CA GLU A 325 12.94 -25.23 22.42
C GLU A 325 14.22 -26.05 22.51
N PHE A 326 15.12 -25.68 23.40
CA PHE A 326 16.34 -26.44 23.65
C PHE A 326 16.00 -27.77 24.34
N THR A 327 16.67 -28.83 23.89
CA THR A 327 16.59 -30.20 24.40
C THR A 327 18.00 -30.72 24.68
N GLY A 328 18.17 -31.47 25.77
CA GLY A 328 19.47 -31.97 26.20
C GLY A 328 19.37 -32.99 27.33
N GLU A 329 20.50 -33.64 27.61
CA GLU A 329 20.65 -34.57 28.75
C GLU A 329 20.83 -33.79 30.06
N ASP A 330 21.61 -32.71 30.03
CA ASP A 330 21.80 -31.79 31.15
C ASP A 330 20.63 -30.81 31.27
N SER A 331 20.18 -30.55 32.50
CA SER A 331 19.05 -29.64 32.75
C SER A 331 19.42 -28.18 32.47
N GLU A 332 20.66 -27.77 32.77
CA GLU A 332 21.19 -26.43 32.55
C GLU A 332 22.50 -26.53 31.75
N PHE A 333 22.72 -25.61 30.81
CA PHE A 333 23.88 -25.60 29.93
C PHE A 333 24.20 -24.17 29.50
N GLU A 334 25.39 -23.96 28.93
CA GLU A 334 25.79 -22.67 28.38
C GLU A 334 25.79 -22.71 26.85
N TYR A 335 25.11 -21.75 26.21
CA TYR A 335 25.07 -21.62 24.76
C TYR A 335 25.24 -20.15 24.38
N ALA A 336 26.17 -19.88 23.44
CA ALA A 336 26.50 -18.52 22.99
C ALA A 336 26.83 -17.52 24.12
N GLY A 337 27.40 -17.99 25.23
CA GLY A 337 27.72 -17.16 26.40
C GLY A 337 26.55 -16.90 27.35
N HIS A 338 25.41 -17.57 27.16
CA HIS A 338 24.23 -17.46 27.99
C HIS A 338 23.94 -18.78 28.70
N LYS A 339 23.61 -18.72 30.00
CA LYS A 339 23.14 -19.88 30.76
C LYS A 339 21.67 -20.14 30.43
N LEU A 340 21.36 -21.34 29.96
CA LEU A 340 20.03 -21.74 29.54
C LEU A 340 19.68 -23.07 30.20
N LYS A 341 18.39 -23.44 30.15
CA LYS A 341 17.92 -24.74 30.61
C LYS A 341 16.99 -25.38 29.59
N VAL A 342 16.80 -26.69 29.71
CA VAL A 342 15.91 -27.42 28.81
C VAL A 342 14.49 -26.84 28.87
N GLY A 343 13.90 -26.60 27.68
CA GLY A 343 12.63 -25.89 27.52
C GLY A 343 12.78 -24.38 27.22
N ASP A 344 13.99 -23.81 27.30
CA ASP A 344 14.25 -22.45 26.82
C ASP A 344 13.97 -22.33 25.32
N ARG A 345 13.46 -21.18 24.86
CA ARG A 345 13.11 -20.97 23.44
C ARG A 345 14.35 -20.72 22.58
N GLY A 346 14.43 -21.39 21.44
CA GLY A 346 15.51 -21.20 20.46
C GLY A 346 15.40 -19.92 19.61
N ILE A 347 14.50 -18.99 19.95
CA ILE A 347 14.15 -17.85 19.08
C ILE A 347 15.33 -16.90 18.81
N PHE A 348 16.31 -16.78 19.70
CA PHE A 348 17.49 -15.93 19.46
C PHE A 348 18.53 -16.60 18.55
N VAL A 349 18.32 -17.87 18.18
CA VAL A 349 19.20 -18.67 17.33
C VAL A 349 18.67 -18.72 15.90
N LEU A 350 19.57 -18.56 14.93
CA LEU A 350 19.25 -18.73 13.51
C LEU A 350 19.26 -20.21 13.10
N CYS A 351 18.20 -20.63 12.42
CA CYS A 351 17.95 -22.04 12.07
C CYS A 351 19.03 -22.65 11.16
N ASN A 352 19.62 -21.85 10.27
CA ASN A 352 20.76 -22.28 9.44
C ASN A 352 22.13 -22.22 10.17
N LEU A 353 22.26 -21.41 11.23
CA LEU A 353 23.54 -21.24 11.93
C LEU A 353 23.71 -22.16 13.12
N PHE A 354 22.61 -22.58 13.78
CA PHE A 354 22.67 -23.51 14.90
C PHE A 354 23.56 -24.73 14.60
N CYS A 355 23.39 -25.31 13.41
CA CYS A 355 24.16 -26.48 12.99
C CYS A 355 25.61 -26.15 12.60
N LYS A 356 25.86 -24.94 12.13
CA LYS A 356 27.18 -24.51 11.65
C LYS A 356 28.13 -24.20 12.83
N ASP A 357 27.59 -23.60 13.88
CA ASP A 357 28.38 -23.09 15.00
C ASP A 357 28.74 -24.19 16.03
N LEU A 358 28.01 -25.31 16.02
CA LEU A 358 28.20 -26.44 16.95
C LEU A 358 29.21 -27.51 16.50
N GLY A 359 29.78 -27.40 15.29
CA GLY A 359 30.67 -28.44 14.76
C GLY A 359 30.00 -29.81 14.67
N ARG A 360 30.66 -30.89 15.14
CA ARG A 360 30.04 -32.22 15.22
C ARG A 360 29.01 -32.26 16.36
N HIS A 361 27.72 -32.21 16.00
CA HIS A 361 26.60 -32.30 16.93
C HIS A 361 25.59 -33.36 16.45
N ARG A 362 24.69 -33.75 17.35
CA ARG A 362 23.60 -34.71 17.08
C ARG A 362 22.26 -33.97 17.11
N HIS A 363 21.37 -34.32 16.19
CA HIS A 363 19.98 -33.84 16.22
C HIS A 363 19.14 -34.82 17.03
N ILE A 364 18.17 -34.32 17.80
CA ILE A 364 17.23 -35.15 18.56
C ILE A 364 15.85 -34.95 17.94
N ASP A 365 15.18 -36.05 17.60
CA ASP A 365 13.81 -36.04 17.12
C ASP A 365 13.04 -37.24 17.69
N TYR A 366 11.71 -37.19 17.62
CA TYR A 366 10.88 -38.30 18.07
C TYR A 366 11.06 -39.53 17.16
N CYS A 367 10.91 -40.70 17.76
CA CYS A 367 10.91 -41.96 17.05
C CYS A 367 9.72 -42.01 16.07
N LYS A 368 9.93 -42.51 14.84
CA LYS A 368 8.84 -42.64 13.85
C LYS A 368 7.91 -43.82 14.13
N ASN A 369 8.40 -44.89 14.76
CA ASN A 369 7.64 -46.08 15.12
C ASN A 369 7.91 -46.47 16.58
N GLU A 370 7.00 -46.13 17.48
CA GLU A 370 7.14 -46.39 18.92
C GLU A 370 7.21 -47.90 19.24
N GLU A 371 6.49 -48.74 18.50
CA GLU A 371 6.47 -50.21 18.68
C GLU A 371 7.82 -50.88 18.35
N ASN A 372 8.52 -50.37 17.33
CA ASN A 372 9.83 -50.90 16.92
C ASN A 372 10.95 -50.48 17.87
N CYS A 373 10.82 -49.32 18.52
CA CYS A 373 11.75 -48.83 19.54
C CYS A 373 11.70 -49.68 20.80
N GLN A 374 10.49 -50.09 21.25
CA GLN A 374 10.33 -50.96 22.42
C GLN A 374 10.91 -52.37 22.20
N SER A 375 10.95 -52.82 20.95
CA SER A 375 11.41 -54.16 20.57
C SER A 375 12.94 -54.27 20.40
N GLY A 376 13.70 -53.18 20.59
CA GLY A 376 15.15 -53.14 20.37
C GLY A 376 15.59 -53.33 18.91
N ASN A 377 14.65 -53.40 17.97
CA ASN A 377 14.88 -53.73 16.56
C ASN A 377 15.09 -52.51 15.65
N GLN A 378 14.93 -51.30 16.18
CA GLN A 378 15.42 -50.07 15.54
C GLN A 378 16.44 -49.42 16.48
N GLY A 379 17.72 -49.52 16.15
CA GLY A 379 18.74 -48.87 16.97
C GLY A 379 20.10 -48.66 16.34
N GLN A 380 20.35 -49.15 15.13
CA GLN A 380 21.60 -48.91 14.40
C GLN A 380 21.31 -48.83 12.90
N GLY A 381 20.58 -47.80 12.47
CA GLY A 381 20.63 -47.35 11.08
C GLY A 381 21.86 -46.48 10.88
N GLN A 382 22.35 -46.32 9.64
CA GLN A 382 23.48 -45.39 9.37
C GLN A 382 23.19 -43.95 9.84
N ASP A 383 21.90 -43.55 9.90
CA ASP A 383 21.46 -42.18 10.19
C ASP A 383 20.64 -42.04 11.49
N THR A 384 20.42 -43.11 12.27
CA THR A 384 19.62 -43.09 13.50
C THR A 384 20.24 -43.93 14.62
N GLN A 385 20.24 -43.36 15.84
CA GLN A 385 20.66 -44.04 17.06
C GLN A 385 19.65 -43.75 18.17
N HIS A 386 19.04 -44.81 18.73
CA HIS A 386 18.00 -44.66 19.75
C HIS A 386 18.55 -44.12 21.09
N ILE A 387 17.77 -43.25 21.75
CA ILE A 387 18.11 -42.70 23.06
C ILE A 387 17.38 -43.48 24.15
N ASN A 388 18.13 -44.30 24.89
CA ASN A 388 17.57 -45.14 25.97
C ASN A 388 17.25 -44.37 27.26
N VAL A 389 17.65 -43.09 27.35
CA VAL A 389 17.41 -42.24 28.53
C VAL A 389 16.23 -41.31 28.29
N LYS A 390 15.53 -40.95 29.38
CA LYS A 390 14.40 -40.03 29.34
C LYS A 390 14.86 -38.59 29.09
N VAL A 391 14.80 -38.15 27.83
CA VAL A 391 15.20 -36.79 27.42
C VAL A 391 13.99 -35.86 27.32
N GLN A 392 14.13 -34.65 27.87
CA GLN A 392 13.13 -33.58 27.80
C GLN A 392 13.23 -32.81 26.46
N PRO A 393 12.15 -32.23 25.90
CA PRO A 393 10.78 -32.19 26.42
C PRO A 393 10.04 -33.52 26.18
N ASN A 394 9.00 -33.80 26.97
CA ASN A 394 8.17 -35.02 26.90
C ASN A 394 8.99 -36.32 27.11
N PRO A 395 9.43 -36.60 28.34
CA PRO A 395 10.38 -37.69 28.64
C PRO A 395 9.80 -39.08 28.38
N GLU A 396 8.47 -39.22 28.40
CA GLU A 396 7.78 -40.48 28.14
C GLU A 396 7.68 -40.81 26.64
N LYS A 397 7.93 -39.83 25.76
CA LYS A 397 7.89 -40.05 24.32
C LYS A 397 9.30 -40.41 23.81
N PRO A 398 9.48 -41.58 23.17
CA PRO A 398 10.80 -42.08 22.77
C PRO A 398 11.43 -41.20 21.68
N LYS A 399 12.76 -41.03 21.74
CA LYS A 399 13.53 -40.15 20.85
C LYS A 399 14.77 -40.86 20.29
N ASP A 400 15.20 -40.39 19.13
CA ASP A 400 16.41 -40.85 18.46
C ASP A 400 17.38 -39.68 18.26
N PHE A 401 18.67 -39.96 18.37
CA PHE A 401 19.67 -39.16 17.68
C PHE A 401 19.58 -39.43 16.19
N ILE A 402 19.45 -38.38 15.39
CA ILE A 402 19.39 -38.47 13.94
C ILE A 402 20.53 -37.69 13.29
N SER A 403 20.96 -38.15 12.11
CA SER A 403 21.97 -37.45 11.33
C SER A 403 21.43 -36.11 10.82
N HIS A 404 22.33 -35.16 10.54
CA HIS A 404 21.96 -33.86 9.99
C HIS A 404 21.21 -33.96 8.66
N LYS A 405 21.58 -34.96 7.83
CA LYS A 405 20.89 -35.25 6.57
C LYS A 405 19.44 -35.69 6.83
N LEU A 406 19.25 -36.66 7.72
CA LEU A 406 17.92 -37.18 8.03
C LEU A 406 17.04 -36.12 8.71
N PHE A 407 17.62 -35.22 9.51
CA PHE A 407 16.91 -34.10 10.09
C PHE A 407 16.25 -33.21 9.02
N TRP A 408 17.00 -32.76 8.02
CA TRP A 408 16.45 -31.94 6.93
C TRP A 408 15.50 -32.72 6.01
N GLU A 409 15.78 -34.00 5.76
CA GLU A 409 14.85 -34.85 5.00
C GLU A 409 13.48 -34.96 5.69
N ARG A 410 13.46 -35.05 7.03
CA ARG A 410 12.20 -35.11 7.80
C ARG A 410 11.42 -33.80 7.76
N THR A 411 12.09 -32.66 7.66
CA THR A 411 11.43 -31.35 7.66
C THR A 411 10.84 -31.02 6.29
N GLY A 412 11.34 -31.65 5.23
CA GLY A 412 10.99 -31.30 3.86
C GLY A 412 11.55 -29.95 3.42
N PHE A 413 12.49 -29.39 4.18
CA PHE A 413 13.20 -28.15 3.89
C PHE A 413 14.71 -28.40 3.74
N LYS A 414 15.36 -27.61 2.89
CA LYS A 414 16.81 -27.56 2.76
C LYS A 414 17.42 -26.39 3.50
#